data_AF-A0A2V7RHH9-F1
#
_entry.id   AF-A0A2V7RHH9-F1
#
_cell.length_a   1.000
_cell.length_b   1.000
_cell.length_c   1.000
_cell.angle_alpha   90.00
_cell.angle_beta   90.00
_cell.angle_gamma   90.00
#
_symmetry.space_group_name_H-M   'P 1'
#
loop_
_entity.id
_entity.type
_entity.pdbx_description
1 polymer ?
#
loop_
_entity_poly.entity_id
_entity_poly.type
_entity_poly.pdbx_seq_one_letter_code
_entity_poly.pdbx_strand_id
1 'polypeptide(L)'
;AVSRSPRLAGFERRRQQHIGGAFITRAEIERRNAIATSQLLLNMIGVRVIDSAGVKLLASARGYRVVFGRTPEIAPCIMAVGVDGQIKEWGFPVDDITPNDIYGVEVYSGPATMPREFATLRPDGYCGLVMIWTRADR
;
A
#
# COMPACT_ATOMS: atom_id res chain seq x y z
N ALA A 1 0.91 22.51 -0.17
CA ALA A 1 1.07 22.97 -1.57
C ALA A 1 0.54 21.89 -2.49
N VAL A 2 -0.28 22.24 -3.49
CA VAL A 2 -0.73 21.28 -4.52
C VAL A 2 0.50 20.94 -5.37
N SER A 3 0.88 19.67 -5.40
CA SER A 3 2.03 19.22 -6.20
C SER A 3 1.75 19.38 -7.70
N ARG A 4 2.72 19.90 -8.46
CA ARG A 4 2.66 20.02 -9.93
C ARG A 4 2.88 18.70 -10.68
N SER A 5 3.16 17.62 -9.96
CA SER A 5 3.42 16.30 -10.55
C SER A 5 2.12 15.61 -10.96
N PRO A 6 1.95 15.15 -12.23
CA PRO A 6 0.73 14.47 -12.68
C PRO A 6 0.34 13.25 -11.83
N ARG A 7 1.33 12.49 -11.36
CA ARG A 7 1.10 11.34 -10.46
C ARG A 7 0.50 11.76 -9.12
N LEU A 8 1.02 12.84 -8.53
CA LEU A 8 0.54 13.38 -7.27
C LEU A 8 -0.82 14.07 -7.42
N ALA A 9 -1.10 14.70 -8.56
CA ALA A 9 -2.43 15.19 -8.89
C ALA A 9 -3.46 14.04 -8.96
N GLY A 10 -3.06 12.88 -9.48
CA GLY A 10 -3.88 11.65 -9.44
C GLY A 10 -4.20 11.19 -8.02
N PHE A 11 -3.19 11.13 -7.14
CA PHE A 11 -3.37 10.82 -5.71
C PHE A 11 -4.33 11.81 -5.04
N GLU A 12 -4.10 13.11 -5.21
CA GLU A 12 -4.93 14.15 -4.59
C GLU A 12 -6.38 14.07 -5.06
N ARG A 13 -6.61 13.83 -6.36
CA ARG A 13 -7.95 13.62 -6.89
C ARG A 13 -8.64 12.44 -6.19
N ARG A 14 -8.00 11.28 -6.13
CA ARG A 14 -8.55 10.08 -5.46
C ARG A 14 -8.82 10.33 -3.97
N ARG A 15 -7.91 11.01 -3.29
CA ARG A 15 -8.05 11.36 -1.87
C ARG A 15 -9.22 12.32 -1.61
N GLN A 16 -9.27 13.44 -2.34
CA GLN A 16 -10.30 14.47 -2.15
C GLN A 16 -11.71 13.95 -2.48
N GLN A 17 -11.80 13.10 -3.51
CA GLN A 17 -13.06 12.46 -3.90
C GLN A 17 -13.38 11.20 -3.08
N HIS A 18 -12.53 10.81 -2.13
CA HIS A 18 -12.67 9.59 -1.33
C HIS A 18 -12.92 8.35 -2.20
N ILE A 19 -12.16 8.20 -3.29
CA ILE A 19 -12.28 7.09 -4.24
C ILE A 19 -11.79 5.80 -3.57
N GLY A 20 -12.72 5.18 -2.85
CA GLY A 20 -12.51 3.98 -2.06
C GLY A 20 -11.35 4.13 -1.07
N GLY A 21 -10.94 2.99 -0.51
CA GLY A 21 -9.72 2.87 0.29
C GLY A 21 -9.60 3.83 1.48
N ALA A 22 -8.39 3.87 2.02
CA ALA A 22 -7.95 4.81 3.05
C ALA A 22 -6.70 5.54 2.56
N PHE A 23 -6.47 6.75 3.05
CA PHE A 23 -5.37 7.60 2.62
C PHE A 23 -4.55 8.03 3.82
N ILE A 24 -3.23 8.03 3.67
CA ILE A 24 -2.30 8.70 4.58
C ILE A 24 -1.68 9.87 3.82
N THR A 25 -1.90 11.08 4.32
CA THR A 25 -1.36 12.33 3.76
C THR A 25 0.03 12.63 4.28
N ARG A 26 0.77 13.49 3.57
CA ARG A 26 2.06 14.03 4.04
C ARG A 26 1.99 14.58 5.47
N ALA A 27 0.95 15.36 5.78
CA ALA A 27 0.75 15.94 7.09
C ALA A 27 0.48 14.88 8.18
N GLU A 28 -0.16 13.77 7.84
CA GLU A 28 -0.33 12.62 8.77
C GLU A 28 0.98 11.88 8.98
N ILE A 29 1.77 11.68 7.92
CA ILE A 29 3.07 11.01 8.00
C ILE A 29 4.02 11.83 8.89
N GLU A 30 4.08 13.15 8.70
CA GLU A 30 4.88 14.06 9.54
C GLU A 30 4.46 14.00 11.00
N ARG A 31 3.15 14.02 11.28
CA ARG A 31 2.65 13.95 12.67
C ARG A 31 2.96 12.63 13.36
N ARG A 32 3.05 11.53 12.62
CA ARG A 32 3.31 10.19 13.18
C ARG A 32 4.77 9.98 13.56
N ASN A 33 5.72 10.76 13.02
CA ASN A 33 7.16 10.62 13.27
C ASN A 33 7.66 9.17 13.19
N ALA A 34 7.12 8.39 12.24
CA ALA A 34 7.53 7.02 12.02
C ALA A 34 8.96 6.98 11.45
N ILE A 35 9.78 6.04 11.95
CA ILE A 35 11.14 5.81 11.45
C ILE A 35 11.17 4.81 10.29
N ALA A 36 10.09 4.04 10.11
CA ALA A 36 9.94 3.06 9.03
C ALA A 36 8.53 3.13 8.43
N THR A 37 8.37 2.80 7.15
CA THR A 37 7.08 2.92 6.45
C THR A 37 6.05 1.92 6.94
N SER A 38 6.48 0.72 7.33
CA SER A 38 5.65 -0.29 7.98
C SER A 38 4.97 0.26 9.24
N GLN A 39 5.63 1.15 9.99
CA GLN A 39 5.06 1.78 11.18
C GLN A 39 3.90 2.74 10.85
N LEU A 40 3.91 3.37 9.68
CA LEU A 40 2.79 4.20 9.22
C LEU A 40 1.53 3.35 9.01
N LEU A 41 1.69 2.07 8.72
CA LEU A 41 0.63 1.13 8.39
C LEU A 41 0.18 0.30 9.59
N LEU A 42 0.83 0.45 10.75
CA LEU A 42 0.35 -0.11 12.00
C LEU A 42 -1.02 0.48 12.34
N ASN A 43 -1.95 -0.40 12.75
CA ASN A 43 -3.33 -0.06 13.12
C ASN A 43 -4.17 0.54 11.99
N MET A 44 -3.72 0.45 10.74
CA MET A 44 -4.58 0.76 9.61
C MET A 44 -5.62 -0.33 9.40
N ILE A 45 -6.88 0.08 9.31
CA ILE A 45 -7.98 -0.83 8.99
C ILE A 45 -7.67 -1.53 7.65
N GLY A 46 -7.75 -2.85 7.64
CA GLY A 46 -7.53 -3.66 6.44
C GLY A 46 -6.08 -4.10 6.21
N VAL A 47 -5.11 -3.59 6.98
CA VAL A 47 -3.68 -3.93 6.85
C VAL A 47 -3.17 -4.59 8.11
N ARG A 48 -2.36 -5.64 7.94
CA ARG A 48 -1.59 -6.27 9.00
C ARG A 48 -0.13 -6.31 8.56
N VAL A 49 0.74 -5.69 9.33
CA VAL A 49 2.18 -5.79 9.11
C VAL A 49 2.66 -7.13 9.65
N ILE A 50 3.37 -7.90 8.83
CA ILE A 50 3.97 -9.17 9.24
C ILE A 50 5.48 -9.13 9.02
N ASP A 51 6.22 -9.87 9.84
CA ASP A 51 7.65 -10.09 9.64
C ASP A 51 7.85 -11.42 8.91
N SER A 52 8.66 -11.41 7.85
CA SER A 52 9.12 -12.59 7.14
C SER A 52 10.63 -12.54 7.03
N ALA A 53 11.32 -13.19 7.99
CA ALA A 53 12.78 -13.24 8.06
C ALA A 53 13.43 -11.84 8.06
N GLY A 54 12.86 -10.90 8.82
CA GLY A 54 13.35 -9.52 8.92
C GLY A 54 12.77 -8.56 7.87
N VAL A 55 12.08 -9.06 6.84
CA VAL A 55 11.38 -8.23 5.87
C VAL A 55 9.96 -7.94 6.35
N LYS A 56 9.59 -6.65 6.42
CA LYS A 56 8.20 -6.25 6.73
C LYS A 56 7.34 -6.33 5.49
N LEU A 57 6.34 -7.23 5.52
CA LEU A 57 5.35 -7.39 4.49
C LEU A 57 3.99 -6.87 4.95
N LEU A 58 3.16 -6.50 3.98
CA LEU A 58 1.80 -6.04 4.22
C LEU A 58 0.84 -7.18 3.87
N ALA A 59 0.10 -7.66 4.84
CA ALA A 59 -0.93 -8.67 4.66
C ALA A 59 -2.32 -8.06 4.84
N SER A 60 -3.30 -8.64 4.16
CA SER A 60 -4.70 -8.28 4.34
C SER A 60 -5.13 -8.62 5.77
N ALA A 61 -5.76 -7.67 6.44
CA ALA A 61 -6.45 -7.95 7.71
C ALA A 61 -7.78 -8.69 7.49
N ARG A 62 -8.24 -8.85 6.24
CA ARG A 62 -9.50 -9.55 5.91
C ARG A 62 -9.40 -11.06 5.99
N GLY A 63 -8.19 -11.62 6.09
CA GLY A 63 -7.99 -13.05 6.32
C GLY A 63 -6.78 -13.63 5.61
N TYR A 64 -6.79 -14.96 5.52
CA TYR A 64 -5.77 -15.78 4.89
C TYR A 64 -6.24 -16.23 3.51
N ARG A 65 -5.30 -16.70 2.69
CA ARG A 65 -5.60 -17.33 1.40
C ARG A 65 -5.16 -18.79 1.41
N VAL A 66 -5.82 -19.60 0.60
CA VAL A 66 -5.35 -20.96 0.29
C VAL A 66 -4.38 -20.86 -0.88
N VAL A 67 -3.17 -21.36 -0.69
CA VAL A 67 -2.17 -21.51 -1.74
C VAL A 67 -2.21 -22.96 -2.20
N PHE A 68 -2.52 -23.16 -3.48
CA PHE A 68 -2.59 -24.48 -4.08
C PHE A 68 -1.21 -24.90 -4.60
N GLY A 69 -0.48 -25.65 -3.79
CA GLY A 69 0.77 -26.34 -4.16
C GLY A 69 0.56 -27.84 -4.31
N ARG A 70 1.60 -28.64 -4.04
CA ARG A 70 1.48 -30.11 -3.91
C ARG A 70 0.52 -30.50 -2.77
N THR A 71 0.51 -29.70 -1.72
CA THR A 71 -0.44 -29.72 -0.60
C THR A 71 -1.08 -28.33 -0.48
N PRO A 72 -2.41 -28.22 -0.29
CA PRO A 72 -3.03 -26.93 0.00
C PRO A 72 -2.52 -26.37 1.34
N GLU A 73 -2.09 -25.12 1.34
CA GLU A 73 -1.60 -24.45 2.55
C GLU A 73 -2.36 -23.14 2.80
N ILE A 74 -2.59 -22.83 4.07
CA ILE A 74 -3.17 -21.55 4.47
C ILE A 74 -2.03 -20.56 4.69
N ALA A 75 -1.97 -19.52 3.88
CA ALA A 75 -0.94 -18.50 3.95
C ALA A 75 -1.53 -17.11 4.17
N PRO A 76 -0.80 -16.16 4.80
CA PRO A 76 -1.20 -14.77 4.84
C PRO A 76 -1.51 -14.24 3.44
N CYS A 77 -2.62 -13.50 3.30
CA CYS A 77 -2.98 -12.88 2.03
C CYS A 77 -2.13 -11.61 1.84
N ILE A 78 -0.94 -11.74 1.26
CA ILE A 78 -0.01 -10.62 1.06
C ILE A 78 -0.62 -9.61 0.07
N MET A 79 -0.68 -8.35 0.48
CA MET A 79 -1.15 -7.24 -0.33
C MET A 79 -0.08 -6.87 -1.35
N ALA A 80 -0.50 -6.46 -2.56
CA ALA A 80 0.42 -5.86 -3.51
C ALA A 80 0.95 -4.53 -2.96
N VAL A 81 2.21 -4.23 -3.22
CA VAL A 81 2.79 -2.89 -2.99
C VAL A 81 3.02 -2.24 -4.33
N GLY A 82 2.56 -1.00 -4.48
CA GLY A 82 2.85 -0.15 -5.62
C GLY A 82 3.62 1.09 -5.19
N VAL A 83 4.48 1.58 -6.08
CA VAL A 83 5.20 2.84 -5.90
C VAL A 83 5.02 3.67 -7.16
N ASP A 84 4.52 4.88 -7.00
CA ASP A 84 4.32 5.85 -8.09
C ASP A 84 3.54 5.30 -9.29
N GLY A 85 2.53 4.46 -9.01
CA GLY A 85 1.66 3.85 -10.03
C GLY A 85 2.20 2.55 -10.63
N GLN A 86 3.36 2.07 -10.18
CA GLN A 86 3.94 0.80 -10.64
C GLN A 86 3.87 -0.25 -9.54
N ILE A 87 3.40 -1.46 -9.88
CA ILE A 87 3.36 -2.58 -8.94
C ILE A 87 4.77 -3.17 -8.80
N LYS A 88 5.18 -3.40 -7.55
CA LYS A 88 6.44 -4.03 -7.20
C LYS A 88 6.30 -5.55 -7.18
N GLU A 89 7.45 -6.20 -7.19
CA GLU A 89 7.58 -7.63 -7.02
C GLU A 89 6.90 -8.12 -5.74
N TRP A 90 6.47 -9.39 -5.76
CA TRP A 90 5.89 -10.01 -4.59
C TRP A 90 6.91 -10.04 -3.45
N GLY A 91 6.50 -9.67 -2.24
CA GLY A 91 7.39 -9.61 -1.10
C GLY A 91 8.24 -8.35 -1.01
N PHE A 92 7.92 -7.30 -1.79
CA PHE A 92 8.64 -6.02 -1.73
C PHE A 92 8.79 -5.51 -0.28
N PRO A 93 10.02 -5.23 0.19
CA PRO A 93 10.30 -4.70 1.52
C PRO A 93 9.79 -3.26 1.63
N VAL A 94 8.64 -3.06 2.27
CA VAL A 94 8.00 -1.73 2.34
C VAL A 94 8.88 -0.68 3.04
N ASP A 95 9.78 -1.11 3.91
CA ASP A 95 10.68 -0.25 4.69
C ASP A 95 11.87 0.27 3.88
N ASP A 96 12.09 -0.22 2.66
CA ASP A 96 13.10 0.34 1.73
C ASP A 96 12.72 1.75 1.26
N ILE A 97 11.45 2.12 1.40
CA ILE A 97 10.98 3.49 1.19
C ILE A 97 10.93 4.17 2.55
N THR A 98 11.69 5.25 2.73
CA THR A 98 11.67 5.95 4.02
C THR A 98 10.42 6.83 4.16
N PRO A 99 9.84 7.01 5.36
CA PRO A 99 8.70 7.89 5.57
C PRO A 99 8.91 9.33 5.09
N ASN A 100 10.15 9.83 5.08
CA ASN A 100 10.46 11.19 4.59
C ASN A 100 10.29 11.34 3.07
N ASP A 101 10.35 10.22 2.34
CA ASP A 101 10.32 10.20 0.87
C ASP A 101 8.88 10.13 0.34
N ILE A 102 7.92 9.86 1.23
CA ILE A 102 6.54 9.61 0.87
C ILE A 102 5.75 10.92 0.83
N TYR A 103 5.08 11.22 -0.28
CA TYR A 103 4.07 12.27 -0.35
C TYR A 103 2.73 11.81 0.25
N GLY A 104 2.34 10.57 -0.03
CA GLY A 104 1.14 9.98 0.54
C GLY A 104 1.03 8.48 0.25
N VAL A 105 0.09 7.84 0.93
CA VAL A 105 -0.18 6.40 0.80
C VAL A 105 -1.66 6.20 0.55
N GLU A 106 -2.01 5.31 -0.37
CA GLU A 106 -3.37 4.80 -0.58
C GLU A 106 -3.41 3.33 -0.17
N VAL A 107 -4.43 2.95 0.59
CA VAL A 107 -4.64 1.59 1.06
C VAL A 107 -6.00 1.10 0.61
N TYR A 108 -5.98 0.05 -0.21
CA TYR A 108 -7.15 -0.58 -0.77
C TYR A 108 -7.24 -2.00 -0.24
N SER A 109 -8.20 -2.23 0.67
CA SER A 109 -8.33 -3.52 1.35
C SER A 109 -8.62 -4.68 0.40
N GLY A 110 -9.18 -4.43 -0.80
CA GLY A 110 -9.47 -5.46 -1.80
C GLY A 110 -9.96 -4.88 -3.14
N PRO A 111 -10.45 -5.73 -4.05
CA PRO A 111 -10.92 -5.31 -5.38
C PRO A 111 -12.06 -4.29 -5.34
N ALA A 112 -13.01 -4.43 -4.40
CA ALA A 112 -14.19 -3.58 -4.30
C ALA A 112 -13.87 -2.12 -3.95
N THR A 113 -12.78 -1.87 -3.23
CA THR A 113 -12.37 -0.51 -2.83
C THR A 113 -11.40 0.12 -3.81
N MET A 114 -10.88 -0.63 -4.78
CA MET A 114 -9.74 -0.19 -5.56
C MET A 114 -10.17 0.44 -6.89
N PRO A 115 -9.60 1.60 -7.25
CA PRO A 115 -9.81 2.24 -8.54
C PRO A 115 -9.60 1.29 -9.72
N ARG A 116 -10.41 1.46 -10.77
CA ARG A 116 -10.32 0.65 -12.00
C ARG A 116 -8.95 0.77 -12.68
N GLU A 117 -8.32 1.93 -12.58
CA GLU A 117 -6.96 2.18 -13.09
C GLU A 117 -5.88 1.30 -12.44
N PHE A 118 -6.13 0.72 -11.25
CA PHE A 118 -5.24 -0.26 -10.62
C PHE A 118 -5.77 -1.69 -10.70
N ALA A 119 -6.98 -1.91 -11.23
CA ALA A 119 -7.57 -3.23 -11.35
C ALA A 119 -6.83 -4.12 -12.37
N THR A 120 -6.21 -3.52 -13.38
CA THR A 120 -5.46 -4.21 -14.43
C THR A 120 -4.03 -4.59 -14.03
N LEU A 121 -3.51 -4.04 -12.92
CA LEU A 121 -2.11 -4.19 -12.52
C LEU A 121 -1.85 -5.46 -11.67
N ARG A 122 -2.70 -6.50 -11.71
CA ARG A 122 -2.84 -7.41 -10.56
C ARG A 122 -2.56 -8.90 -10.81
N PRO A 123 -1.51 -9.44 -10.18
CA PRO A 123 -1.45 -10.86 -9.84
C PRO A 123 -2.26 -11.21 -8.57
N ASP A 124 -2.21 -10.38 -7.51
CA ASP A 124 -2.79 -10.69 -6.17
C ASP A 124 -3.85 -9.69 -5.71
N GLY A 125 -4.63 -9.15 -6.65
CA GLY A 125 -5.58 -8.09 -6.36
C GLY A 125 -6.64 -8.38 -5.31
N TYR A 126 -6.96 -9.66 -5.14
CA TYR A 126 -7.86 -10.11 -4.10
C TYR A 126 -7.36 -9.75 -2.69
N CYS A 127 -6.06 -9.74 -2.41
CA CYS A 127 -5.53 -9.46 -1.06
C CYS A 127 -5.56 -7.97 -0.71
N GLY A 128 -5.53 -7.09 -1.73
CA GLY A 128 -5.52 -5.64 -1.58
C GLY A 128 -4.25 -5.01 -2.18
N LEU A 129 -4.16 -3.68 -2.09
CA LEU A 129 -3.04 -2.88 -2.60
C LEU A 129 -2.69 -1.79 -1.60
N VAL A 130 -1.40 -1.57 -1.39
CA VAL A 130 -0.88 -0.35 -0.79
C VAL A 130 -0.07 0.39 -1.86
N MET A 131 -0.56 1.55 -2.29
CA MET A 131 0.08 2.40 -3.30
C MET A 131 0.77 3.56 -2.59
N ILE A 132 2.09 3.64 -2.72
CA ILE A 132 2.94 4.65 -2.13
C ILE A 132 3.30 5.68 -3.19
N TRP A 133 3.08 6.95 -2.91
CA TRP A 133 3.45 8.04 -3.79
C TRP A 133 4.63 8.78 -3.18
N THR A 134 5.76 8.86 -3.89
CA THR A 134 6.95 9.54 -3.39
C THR A 134 6.84 11.06 -3.57
N ARG A 135 7.68 11.86 -2.93
CA ARG A 135 7.73 13.31 -3.18
C ARG A 135 8.29 13.62 -4.56
N ALA A 136 7.98 14.79 -5.10
CA ALA A 136 8.44 15.22 -6.43
C ALA A 136 9.77 15.98 -6.42
N ASP A 137 10.27 16.35 -5.24
CA ASP A 137 11.42 17.24 -5.03
C ASP A 137 12.69 16.50 -4.62
N ARG A 138 12.93 15.32 -5.20
CA ARG A 138 14.26 14.72 -5.26
C ARG A 138 14.65 14.45 -6.70
#